data_AF-A0A2E1AVC8-F1
#
_entry.id   AF-A0A2E1AVC8-F1
#
_cell.length_a   1.000
_cell.length_b   1.000
_cell.length_c   1.000
_cell.angle_alpha   90.00
_cell.angle_beta   90.00
_cell.angle_gamma   90.00
#
_symmetry.space_group_name_H-M   'P 1'
#
loop_
_entity.id
_entity.type
_entity.pdbx_description
1 polymer ?
#
loop_
_entity_poly.entity_id
_entity_poly.type
_entity_poly.pdbx_seq_one_letter_code
_entity_poly.pdbx_strand_id
1 'polypeptide(L)'
;MQFNKSDIPILDSILDTLLKEEYIVPQDVQNKSHFKGMEWSEIESEFNRLMYFFEYFGCARCKTPGPREINSEIRVNSRTQSFKSNGGFKKAFEDIEKESLHQEKIREKEINDGLLSKWKVKTFWWLFIVALLGFGLSLYNFIDSLSPSKKVEKQEQRIEQLESDLSKLRILISRQKSRGSLINNILVSQIPCQITDRNKTWANTTYKQYGHRF
;
A
#
# COMPACT_ATOMS: atom_id res chain seq x y z
N MET A 1 -29.25 -29.60 -2.78
CA MET A 1 -30.65 -29.17 -3.01
C MET A 1 -30.67 -27.65 -2.97
N GLN A 2 -31.09 -26.99 -4.05
CA GLN A 2 -31.06 -25.53 -4.13
C GLN A 2 -32.42 -24.96 -3.75
N PHE A 3 -32.45 -23.94 -2.89
CA PHE A 3 -33.66 -23.21 -2.53
C PHE A 3 -33.84 -22.07 -3.53
N ASN A 4 -34.85 -22.18 -4.40
CA ASN A 4 -35.07 -21.22 -5.48
C ASN A 4 -36.17 -20.22 -5.12
N LYS A 5 -36.11 -19.02 -5.72
CA LYS A 5 -37.13 -17.99 -5.54
C LYS A 5 -38.53 -18.45 -5.97
N SER A 6 -38.61 -19.35 -6.95
CA SER A 6 -39.86 -19.97 -7.42
C SER A 6 -40.51 -20.86 -6.36
N ASP A 7 -39.75 -21.38 -5.40
CA ASP A 7 -40.25 -22.28 -4.36
C ASP A 7 -41.01 -21.52 -3.26
N ILE A 8 -40.67 -20.24 -3.05
CA ILE A 8 -41.26 -19.37 -2.01
C ILE A 8 -42.79 -19.37 -2.03
N PRO A 9 -43.48 -19.03 -3.14
CA PRO A 9 -44.95 -18.98 -3.14
C PRO A 9 -45.60 -20.34 -2.86
N ILE A 10 -44.94 -21.43 -3.23
CA ILE A 10 -45.44 -22.80 -3.00
C ILE A 10 -45.30 -23.14 -1.52
N LEU A 11 -44.11 -22.91 -0.95
CA LEU A 11 -43.82 -23.14 0.46
C LEU A 11 -44.69 -22.28 1.38
N ASP A 12 -44.89 -21.01 1.04
CA ASP A 12 -45.79 -20.12 1.81
C ASP A 12 -47.25 -20.59 1.72
N SER A 13 -47.70 -21.08 0.57
CA SER A 13 -49.04 -21.66 0.40
C SER A 13 -49.21 -22.96 1.20
N ILE A 14 -48.17 -23.80 1.30
CA ILE A 14 -48.17 -24.99 2.14
C ILE A 14 -48.17 -24.59 3.61
N LEU A 15 -47.35 -23.62 4.00
CA LEU A 15 -47.29 -23.09 5.37
C LEU A 15 -48.64 -22.52 5.83
N ASP A 16 -49.35 -21.82 4.94
CA ASP A 16 -50.70 -21.30 5.23
C ASP A 16 -51.74 -22.40 5.41
N THR A 17 -51.61 -23.51 4.68
CA THR A 17 -52.44 -24.70 4.92
C THR A 17 -52.04 -25.38 6.23
N LEU A 18 -50.74 -25.42 6.55
CA LEU A 18 -50.22 -26.13 7.71
C LEU A 18 -50.70 -25.48 9.02
N LEU A 19 -50.77 -24.15 9.03
CA LEU A 19 -51.32 -23.39 10.16
C LEU A 19 -52.82 -23.55 10.35
N LYS A 20 -53.56 -24.03 9.33
CA LYS A 20 -55.00 -24.29 9.42
C LYS A 20 -55.31 -25.72 9.84
N GLU A 21 -54.60 -26.68 9.25
CA GLU A 21 -54.89 -28.12 9.38
C GLU A 21 -53.99 -28.82 10.42
N GLU A 22 -53.03 -28.11 11.01
CA GLU A 22 -51.99 -28.59 11.95
C GLU A 22 -51.00 -29.64 11.37
N TYR A 23 -51.40 -30.36 10.33
CA TYR A 23 -50.55 -31.27 9.58
C TYR A 23 -50.91 -31.27 8.09
N ILE A 24 -49.96 -31.72 7.26
CA ILE A 24 -50.13 -31.86 5.80
C ILE A 24 -49.44 -33.14 5.35
N VAL A 25 -50.10 -33.88 4.47
CA VAL A 25 -49.56 -35.00 3.69
C VAL A 25 -49.63 -34.72 2.18
N PRO A 26 -48.94 -35.50 1.31
CA PRO A 26 -48.97 -35.29 -0.14
C PRO A 26 -50.39 -35.21 -0.74
N GLN A 27 -51.34 -35.97 -0.19
CA GLN A 27 -52.74 -35.99 -0.63
C GLN A 27 -53.42 -34.62 -0.48
N ASP A 28 -53.01 -33.80 0.48
CA ASP A 28 -53.63 -32.50 0.77
C ASP A 28 -53.18 -31.41 -0.21
N VAL A 29 -52.02 -31.61 -0.86
CA VAL A 29 -51.44 -30.63 -1.78
C VAL A 29 -51.70 -30.95 -3.25
N GLN A 30 -52.17 -32.16 -3.59
CA GLN A 30 -52.36 -32.62 -4.97
C GLN A 30 -53.24 -31.70 -5.83
N ASN A 31 -54.21 -31.02 -5.21
CA ASN A 31 -55.14 -30.12 -5.89
C ASN A 31 -54.64 -28.67 -5.99
N LYS A 32 -53.49 -28.34 -5.38
CA LYS A 32 -52.91 -26.99 -5.48
C LYS A 32 -52.32 -26.78 -6.88
N SER A 33 -52.29 -25.52 -7.33
CA SER A 33 -51.89 -25.14 -8.69
C SER A 33 -50.53 -25.68 -9.12
N HIS A 34 -49.56 -25.78 -8.19
CA HIS A 34 -48.23 -26.31 -8.45
C HIS A 34 -48.20 -27.81 -8.77
N PHE A 35 -49.08 -28.59 -8.13
CA PHE A 35 -49.11 -30.04 -8.25
C PHE A 35 -50.11 -30.55 -9.28
N LYS A 36 -50.87 -29.64 -9.89
CA LYS A 36 -51.96 -29.98 -10.80
C LYS A 36 -51.43 -30.67 -12.06
N GLY A 37 -51.88 -31.90 -12.29
CA GLY A 37 -51.51 -32.69 -13.47
C GLY A 37 -50.21 -33.48 -13.32
N MET A 38 -49.58 -33.45 -12.13
CA MET A 38 -48.47 -34.34 -11.80
C MET A 38 -48.99 -35.75 -11.48
N GLU A 39 -48.19 -36.76 -11.78
CA GLU A 39 -48.43 -38.13 -11.35
C GLU A 39 -48.19 -38.28 -9.83
N TRP A 40 -48.81 -39.27 -9.19
CA TRP A 40 -48.71 -39.45 -7.73
C TRP A 40 -47.26 -39.53 -7.21
N SER A 41 -46.40 -40.26 -7.93
CA SER A 41 -44.97 -40.39 -7.59
C SER A 41 -44.21 -39.06 -7.70
N GLU A 42 -44.59 -38.19 -8.64
CA GLU A 42 -44.00 -36.86 -8.81
C GLU A 42 -44.44 -35.93 -7.67
N ILE A 43 -45.72 -36.01 -7.28
CA ILE A 43 -46.26 -35.25 -6.14
C ILE A 43 -45.53 -35.64 -4.86
N GLU A 44 -45.35 -36.93 -4.58
CA GLU A 44 -44.60 -37.39 -3.40
C GLU A 44 -43.14 -36.90 -3.41
N SER A 45 -42.46 -37.02 -4.56
CA SER A 45 -41.08 -36.57 -4.71
C SER A 45 -40.95 -35.06 -4.49
N GLU A 46 -41.83 -34.27 -5.10
CA GLU A 46 -41.84 -32.82 -4.97
C GLU A 46 -42.27 -32.36 -3.58
N PHE A 47 -43.23 -33.04 -2.95
CA PHE A 47 -43.61 -32.79 -1.57
C PHE A 47 -42.43 -33.06 -0.62
N ASN A 48 -41.73 -34.18 -0.80
CA ASN A 48 -40.51 -34.50 -0.05
C ASN A 48 -39.42 -33.45 -0.28
N ARG A 49 -39.31 -32.95 -1.51
CA ARG A 49 -38.39 -31.87 -1.86
C ARG A 49 -38.69 -30.61 -1.04
N LEU A 50 -39.95 -30.21 -0.99
CA LEU A 50 -40.38 -29.02 -0.28
C LEU A 50 -40.33 -29.19 1.24
N MET A 51 -40.66 -30.37 1.74
CA MET A 51 -40.57 -30.76 3.15
C MET A 51 -39.16 -30.56 3.72
N TYR A 52 -38.12 -30.80 2.91
CA TYR A 52 -36.73 -30.54 3.31
C TYR A 52 -36.53 -29.09 3.77
N PHE A 53 -37.15 -28.11 3.11
CA PHE A 53 -36.99 -26.70 3.50
C PHE A 53 -37.67 -26.41 4.84
N PHE A 54 -38.83 -27.02 5.11
CA PHE A 54 -39.49 -26.89 6.41
C PHE A 54 -38.62 -27.41 7.56
N GLU A 55 -37.92 -28.53 7.34
CA GLU A 55 -36.98 -29.11 8.30
C GLU A 55 -35.71 -28.26 8.42
N TYR A 56 -35.13 -27.84 7.28
CA TYR A 56 -33.92 -27.02 7.21
C TYR A 56 -34.05 -25.70 7.97
N PHE A 57 -35.19 -25.00 7.81
CA PHE A 57 -35.48 -23.78 8.55
C PHE A 57 -36.06 -24.03 9.95
N GLY A 58 -36.29 -25.29 10.32
CA GLY A 58 -36.85 -25.69 11.61
C GLY A 58 -38.24 -25.11 11.88
N CYS A 59 -39.00 -24.79 10.83
CA CYS A 59 -40.30 -24.14 10.92
C CYS A 59 -41.47 -25.12 11.00
N ALA A 60 -41.22 -26.42 10.84
CA ALA A 60 -42.18 -27.50 11.11
C ALA A 60 -41.46 -28.73 11.66
N ARG A 61 -42.22 -29.76 12.02
CA ARG A 61 -41.71 -31.11 12.26
C ARG A 61 -41.99 -31.95 11.03
N CYS A 62 -40.95 -32.46 10.38
CA CYS A 62 -41.09 -33.29 9.20
C CYS A 62 -40.86 -34.75 9.55
N LYS A 63 -41.61 -35.64 8.92
CA LYS A 63 -41.46 -37.07 9.07
C LYS A 63 -41.46 -37.72 7.69
N THR A 64 -40.40 -38.45 7.39
CA THR A 64 -40.30 -39.28 6.21
C THR A 64 -40.90 -40.66 6.48
N PRO A 65 -41.37 -41.38 5.45
CA PRO A 65 -42.00 -42.67 5.64
C PRO A 65 -40.97 -43.66 6.19
N GLY A 66 -41.22 -44.18 7.39
CA GLY A 66 -40.52 -45.34 7.92
C GLY A 66 -41.11 -46.66 7.40
N PRO A 67 -40.55 -47.81 7.81
CA PRO A 67 -41.03 -49.14 7.37
C PRO A 67 -42.50 -49.46 7.68
N ARG A 68 -43.15 -48.68 8.54
CA ARG A 68 -44.54 -48.85 8.98
C ARG A 68 -45.45 -47.67 8.64
N GLU A 69 -44.93 -46.66 7.94
CA GLU A 69 -45.63 -45.41 7.68
C GLU A 69 -45.80 -45.24 6.18
N ILE A 70 -46.99 -44.77 5.79
CA ILE A 70 -47.42 -44.81 4.39
C ILE A 70 -47.01 -43.52 3.67
N ASN A 71 -47.01 -42.38 4.35
CA ASN A 71 -46.78 -41.07 3.74
C ASN A 71 -45.82 -40.21 4.57
N SER A 72 -45.11 -39.33 3.88
CA SER A 72 -44.42 -38.21 4.52
C SER A 72 -45.44 -37.25 5.12
N GLU A 73 -45.14 -36.66 6.27
CA GLU A 73 -46.00 -35.67 6.92
C GLU A 73 -45.18 -34.45 7.38
N ILE A 74 -45.82 -33.28 7.28
CA ILE A 74 -45.34 -32.02 7.86
C ILE A 74 -46.32 -31.65 8.97
N ARG A 75 -45.83 -31.38 10.18
CA ARG A 75 -46.65 -30.98 11.33
C ARG A 75 -46.21 -29.64 11.89
N VAL A 76 -47.16 -28.86 12.40
CA VAL A 76 -46.85 -27.65 13.16
C VAL A 76 -45.94 -27.95 14.34
N ASN A 77 -45.05 -27.02 14.63
CA ASN A 77 -44.20 -27.00 15.81
C ASN A 77 -44.33 -25.65 16.53
N SER A 78 -43.63 -25.48 17.64
CA SER A 78 -43.69 -24.23 18.42
C SER A 78 -43.19 -22.98 17.68
N ARG A 79 -42.47 -23.15 16.57
CA ARG A 79 -41.89 -22.07 15.76
C ARG A 79 -42.72 -21.74 14.52
N THR A 80 -43.60 -22.62 14.04
CA THR A 80 -44.32 -22.46 12.76
C THR A 80 -45.05 -21.11 12.67
N GLN A 81 -45.83 -20.76 13.69
CA GLN A 81 -46.55 -19.49 13.72
C GLN A 81 -45.60 -18.29 13.71
N SER A 82 -44.56 -18.34 14.56
CA SER A 82 -43.57 -17.26 14.66
C SER A 82 -42.79 -17.08 13.35
N PHE A 83 -42.49 -18.18 12.66
CA PHE A 83 -41.80 -18.17 11.37
C PHE A 83 -42.64 -17.45 10.30
N LYS A 84 -43.94 -17.77 10.22
CA LYS A 84 -44.86 -17.05 9.32
C LYS A 84 -44.94 -15.56 9.66
N SER A 85 -45.16 -15.23 10.94
CA SER A 85 -45.24 -13.84 11.41
C SER A 85 -43.96 -13.05 11.16
N ASN A 86 -42.80 -13.72 11.16
CA ASN A 86 -41.51 -13.13 10.87
C ASN A 86 -41.21 -12.98 9.37
N GLY A 87 -42.17 -13.21 8.47
CA GLY A 87 -42.00 -13.03 7.03
C GLY A 87 -41.77 -14.31 6.23
N GLY A 88 -41.86 -15.48 6.89
CA GLY A 88 -41.91 -16.79 6.25
C GLY A 88 -40.71 -17.12 5.36
N PHE A 89 -40.97 -17.91 4.32
CA PHE A 89 -39.92 -18.35 3.39
C PHE A 89 -39.37 -17.22 2.53
N LYS A 90 -40.16 -16.16 2.31
CA LYS A 90 -39.70 -14.96 1.62
C LYS A 90 -38.53 -14.31 2.36
N LYS A 91 -38.70 -14.03 3.66
CA LYS A 91 -37.62 -13.44 4.45
C LYS A 91 -36.43 -14.39 4.58
N ALA A 92 -36.69 -15.69 4.79
CA ALA A 92 -35.63 -16.69 4.85
C ALA A 92 -34.77 -16.72 3.58
N PHE A 93 -35.38 -16.56 2.40
CA PHE A 93 -34.66 -16.44 1.13
C PHE A 93 -33.83 -15.15 1.06
N GLU A 94 -34.41 -14.01 1.43
CA GLU A 94 -33.71 -12.72 1.46
C GLU A 94 -32.51 -12.73 2.41
N ASP A 95 -32.61 -13.42 3.56
CA ASP A 95 -31.53 -13.51 4.52
C ASP A 95 -30.37 -14.39 3.99
N ILE A 96 -30.67 -15.49 3.30
CA ILE A 96 -29.67 -16.31 2.60
C ILE A 96 -28.96 -15.51 1.50
N GLU A 97 -29.72 -14.75 0.70
CA GLU A 97 -29.15 -13.93 -0.37
C GLU A 97 -28.27 -12.80 0.19
N LYS A 98 -28.65 -12.19 1.31
CA LYS A 98 -27.81 -11.21 2.00
C LYS A 98 -26.54 -11.83 2.55
N GLU A 99 -26.62 -13.02 3.12
CA GLU A 99 -25.45 -13.72 3.67
C GLU A 99 -24.47 -14.10 2.57
N SER A 100 -24.95 -14.62 1.43
CA SER A 100 -24.09 -14.96 0.30
C SER A 100 -23.37 -13.73 -0.26
N LEU A 101 -24.09 -12.62 -0.44
CA LEU A 101 -23.51 -11.33 -0.84
C LEU A 101 -22.50 -10.79 0.18
N HIS A 102 -22.77 -10.99 1.48
CA HIS A 102 -21.85 -10.57 2.53
C HIS A 102 -20.56 -11.40 2.52
N GLN A 103 -20.67 -12.73 2.36
CA GLN A 103 -19.50 -13.59 2.22
C GLN A 103 -18.68 -13.28 0.97
N GLU A 104 -19.34 -12.95 -0.15
CA GLU A 104 -18.66 -12.51 -1.37
C GLU A 104 -17.85 -11.24 -1.12
N LYS A 105 -18.45 -10.22 -0.49
CA LYS A 105 -17.74 -8.99 -0.11
C LYS A 105 -16.57 -9.23 0.84
N ILE A 106 -16.71 -10.16 1.79
CA ILE A 106 -15.62 -10.55 2.68
C ILE A 106 -14.48 -11.15 1.86
N ARG A 107 -14.76 -12.09 0.95
CA ARG A 107 -13.74 -12.70 0.10
C ARG A 107 -13.04 -11.68 -0.79
N GLU A 108 -13.79 -10.77 -1.40
CA GLU A 108 -13.20 -9.68 -2.19
C GLU A 108 -12.28 -8.79 -1.35
N LYS A 109 -12.71 -8.46 -0.12
CA LYS A 109 -11.88 -7.72 0.82
C LYS A 109 -10.60 -8.48 1.18
N GLU A 110 -10.69 -9.77 1.50
CA GLU A 110 -9.52 -10.60 1.82
C GLU A 110 -8.52 -10.67 0.66
N ILE A 111 -9.02 -10.78 -0.58
CA ILE A 111 -8.18 -10.75 -1.79
C ILE A 111 -7.48 -9.40 -1.91
N ASN A 112 -8.22 -8.30 -1.75
CA ASN A 112 -7.68 -6.94 -1.84
C ASN A 112 -6.66 -6.67 -0.73
N ASP A 113 -6.95 -7.05 0.51
CA ASP A 113 -6.03 -6.93 1.65
C ASP A 113 -4.76 -7.77 1.40
N GLY A 114 -4.90 -8.96 0.81
CA GLY A 114 -3.79 -9.80 0.38
C GLY A 114 -2.92 -9.15 -0.70
N LEU A 115 -3.53 -8.47 -1.69
CA LEU A 115 -2.82 -7.72 -2.73
C LEU A 115 -2.11 -6.48 -2.15
N LEU A 116 -2.80 -5.72 -1.29
CA LEU A 116 -2.23 -4.56 -0.59
C LEU A 116 -1.04 -4.96 0.28
N SER A 117 -1.13 -6.10 0.97
CA SER A 117 -0.02 -6.65 1.74
C SER A 117 1.22 -6.91 0.86
N LYS A 118 1.04 -7.52 -0.32
CA LYS A 118 2.14 -7.73 -1.29
C LYS A 118 2.75 -6.41 -1.78
N TRP A 119 1.91 -5.41 -2.04
CA TRP A 119 2.38 -4.07 -2.43
C TRP A 119 3.15 -3.37 -1.31
N LYS A 120 2.64 -3.43 -0.08
CA LYS A 120 3.30 -2.88 1.11
C LYS A 120 4.71 -3.45 1.27
N VAL A 121 4.87 -4.78 1.16
CA VAL A 121 6.19 -5.44 1.24
C VAL A 121 7.14 -4.92 0.15
N LYS A 122 6.68 -4.77 -1.09
CA LYS A 122 7.52 -4.23 -2.18
C LYS A 122 7.96 -2.79 -1.91
N THR A 123 7.04 -1.92 -1.49
CA THR A 123 7.36 -0.51 -1.21
C THR A 123 8.21 -0.33 0.04
N PHE A 124 8.06 -1.20 1.04
CA PHE A 124 8.83 -1.17 2.28
C PHE A 124 10.34 -1.32 2.01
N TRP A 125 10.74 -2.28 1.16
CA TRP A 125 12.16 -2.51 0.86
C TRP A 125 12.83 -1.31 0.19
N TRP A 126 12.13 -0.63 -0.73
CA TRP A 126 12.66 0.58 -1.37
C TRP A 126 12.88 1.71 -0.37
N LEU A 127 11.88 2.00 0.47
CA LEU A 127 12.00 3.03 1.51
C LEU A 127 13.08 2.67 2.55
N PHE A 128 13.19 1.39 2.90
CA PHE A 128 14.19 0.88 3.83
C PHE A 128 15.62 1.06 3.30
N ILE A 129 15.87 0.78 2.02
CA ILE A 129 17.18 0.99 1.39
C ILE A 129 17.55 2.48 1.38
N VAL A 130 16.62 3.36 0.99
CA VAL A 130 16.85 4.81 1.00
C VAL A 130 17.16 5.31 2.41
N ALA A 131 16.43 4.82 3.42
CA ALA A 131 16.68 5.17 4.82
C ALA A 131 18.06 4.69 5.29
N LEU A 132 18.49 3.47 4.93
CA LEU A 132 19.81 2.93 5.26
C LEU A 132 20.95 3.77 4.66
N LEU A 133 20.80 4.21 3.40
CA LEU A 133 21.79 5.09 2.77
C LEU A 133 21.88 6.44 3.47
N GLY A 134 20.74 7.05 3.78
CA GLY A 134 20.69 8.31 4.52
C GLY A 134 21.31 8.19 5.92
N PHE A 135 21.01 7.10 6.62
CA PHE A 135 21.57 6.81 7.94
C PHE A 135 23.10 6.61 7.88
N GLY A 136 23.59 5.85 6.89
CA GLY A 136 25.03 5.63 6.68
C GLY A 136 25.79 6.92 6.37
N LEU A 137 25.26 7.79 5.51
CA LEU A 137 25.84 9.10 5.23
C LEU A 137 25.84 10.00 6.46
N SER A 138 24.76 9.97 7.25
CA SER A 138 24.67 10.73 8.50
C SER A 138 25.73 10.27 9.51
N LEU A 139 25.90 8.96 9.67
CA LEU A 139 26.95 8.38 10.54
C LEU A 139 28.35 8.72 10.05
N TYR A 140 28.60 8.64 8.74
CA TYR A 140 29.89 9.01 8.16
C TYR A 140 30.23 10.48 8.44
N ASN A 141 29.29 11.39 8.17
CA ASN A 141 29.49 12.81 8.46
C ASN A 141 29.68 13.08 9.95
N PHE A 142 28.96 12.37 10.82
CA PHE A 142 29.11 12.49 12.26
C PHE A 142 30.50 12.04 12.73
N ILE A 143 31.00 10.89 12.26
CA ILE A 143 32.34 10.38 12.60
C ILE A 143 33.44 11.27 12.02
N ASP A 144 33.30 11.75 10.77
CA ASP A 144 34.25 12.67 10.14
C ASP A 144 34.29 14.03 10.88
N SER A 145 33.15 14.52 11.36
CA SER A 145 33.08 15.75 12.17
C SER A 145 33.74 15.61 13.55
N LEU A 146 33.80 14.40 14.09
CA LEU A 146 34.48 14.08 15.36
C LEU A 146 35.99 13.85 15.20
N SER A 147 36.52 13.87 13.97
CA SER A 147 37.97 13.74 13.70
C SER A 147 38.60 15.05 13.18
N PRO A 148 38.44 16.21 13.85
CA PRO A 148 38.94 17.49 13.35
C PRO A 148 40.47 17.57 13.33
N SER A 149 41.18 16.84 14.19
CA SER A 149 42.64 17.00 14.33
C SER A 149 43.41 16.62 13.06
N LYS A 150 42.99 15.57 12.34
CA LYS A 150 43.69 15.12 11.12
C LYS A 150 43.45 16.01 9.91
N LYS A 151 42.33 16.74 9.85
CA LYS A 151 42.03 17.67 8.74
C LYS A 151 42.73 19.02 8.94
N VAL A 152 42.74 19.52 10.17
CA VAL A 152 43.45 20.76 10.52
C VAL A 152 44.96 20.59 10.34
N GLU A 153 45.53 19.48 10.84
CA GLU A 153 46.97 19.21 10.72
C GLU A 153 47.41 19.01 9.25
N LYS A 154 46.59 18.34 8.41
CA LYS A 154 46.85 18.24 6.97
C LYS A 154 46.70 19.56 6.22
N GLN A 155 45.82 20.45 6.68
CA GLN A 155 45.68 21.78 6.09
C GLN A 155 46.84 22.69 6.50
N GLU A 156 47.25 22.67 7.76
CA GLU A 156 48.42 23.40 8.28
C GLU A 156 49.71 22.97 7.57
N GLN A 157 49.94 21.66 7.42
CA GLN A 157 51.12 21.16 6.67
C GLN A 157 51.15 21.64 5.21
N ARG A 158 49.99 21.75 4.54
CA ARG A 158 49.91 22.30 3.18
C ARG A 158 50.20 23.79 3.15
N ILE A 159 49.73 24.54 4.15
CA ILE A 159 49.99 25.97 4.27
C ILE A 159 51.49 26.21 4.53
N GLU A 160 52.10 25.47 5.45
CA GLU A 160 53.54 25.56 5.75
C GLU A 160 54.42 25.22 4.53
N GLN A 161 54.05 24.20 3.75
CA GLN A 161 54.77 23.88 2.51
C GLN A 161 54.68 25.02 1.48
N LEU A 162 53.50 25.59 1.30
CA LEU A 162 53.29 26.73 0.39
C LEU A 162 54.06 27.98 0.84
N GLU A 163 54.10 28.25 2.14
CA GLU A 163 54.90 29.36 2.70
C GLU A 163 56.41 29.14 2.53
N SER A 164 56.89 27.92 2.77
CA SER A 164 58.28 27.53 2.49
C SER A 164 58.63 27.76 1.03
N ASP A 165 57.79 27.31 0.10
CA ASP A 165 58.07 27.42 -1.32
C ASP A 165 58.03 28.87 -1.80
N LEU A 166 57.09 29.68 -1.29
CA LEU A 166 57.08 31.13 -1.51
C LEU A 166 58.35 31.80 -0.97
N SER A 167 58.83 31.39 0.21
CA SER A 167 60.07 31.95 0.80
C SER A 167 61.30 31.61 -0.05
N LYS A 168 61.40 30.37 -0.55
CA LYS A 168 62.48 29.94 -1.45
C LYS A 168 62.43 30.70 -2.77
N LEU A 169 61.25 30.85 -3.37
CA LEU A 169 61.04 31.68 -4.56
C LEU A 169 61.48 33.11 -4.31
N ARG A 170 61.12 33.71 -3.18
CA ARG A 170 61.51 35.08 -2.82
C ARG A 170 63.03 35.22 -2.66
N ILE A 171 63.69 34.25 -2.04
CA ILE A 171 65.16 34.23 -1.89
C ILE A 171 65.85 34.06 -3.25
N LEU A 172 65.35 33.17 -4.11
CA LEU A 172 65.88 32.96 -5.45
C LEU A 172 65.75 34.23 -6.31
N ILE A 173 64.58 34.87 -6.30
CA ILE A 173 64.36 36.14 -7.00
C ILE A 173 65.28 37.23 -6.45
N SER A 174 65.45 37.33 -5.12
CA SER A 174 66.35 38.31 -4.50
C SER A 174 67.82 38.06 -4.87
N ARG A 175 68.27 36.80 -4.89
CA ARG A 175 69.64 36.43 -5.31
C ARG A 175 69.85 36.68 -6.81
N GLN A 176 68.85 36.41 -7.64
CA GLN A 176 68.91 36.72 -9.06
C GLN A 176 68.97 38.23 -9.27
N LYS A 177 68.21 39.02 -8.51
CA LYS A 177 68.24 40.48 -8.55
C LYS A 177 69.60 41.03 -8.10
N SER A 178 70.22 40.49 -7.05
CA SER A 178 71.55 40.92 -6.60
C SER A 178 72.68 40.49 -7.54
N ARG A 179 72.56 39.33 -8.18
CA ARG A 179 73.47 38.91 -9.26
C ARG A 179 73.30 39.75 -10.51
N GLY A 180 72.07 40.10 -10.87
CA GLY A 180 71.77 41.05 -11.94
C GLY A 180 72.31 42.46 -11.66
N SER A 181 72.26 42.92 -10.41
CA SER A 181 72.88 44.21 -10.03
C SER A 181 74.41 44.15 -9.97
N LEU A 182 75.00 43.00 -9.62
CA LEU A 182 76.45 42.80 -9.70
C LEU A 182 76.93 42.77 -11.16
N ILE A 183 76.19 42.12 -12.05
CA ILE A 183 76.49 42.11 -13.48
C ILE A 183 76.29 43.51 -14.09
N ASN A 184 75.25 44.25 -13.69
CA ASN A 184 75.09 45.65 -14.10
C ASN A 184 76.18 46.57 -13.54
N ASN A 185 76.64 46.39 -12.30
CA ASN A 185 77.75 47.19 -11.77
C ASN A 185 79.10 46.87 -12.43
N ILE A 186 79.30 45.64 -12.89
CA ILE A 186 80.51 45.25 -13.65
C ILE A 186 80.41 45.70 -15.12
N LEU A 187 79.21 45.74 -15.72
CA LEU A 187 78.99 46.26 -17.08
C LEU A 187 78.94 47.79 -17.16
N VAL A 188 78.63 48.50 -16.07
CA VAL A 188 78.60 49.98 -16.01
C VAL A 188 79.99 50.60 -15.80
N SER A 189 81.02 49.83 -15.42
CA SER A 189 82.39 50.36 -15.33
C SER A 189 83.17 50.39 -16.65
N GLN A 190 82.53 50.10 -17.80
CA GLN A 190 83.23 50.02 -19.09
C GLN A 190 82.54 50.67 -20.29
N ILE A 191 81.61 51.61 -20.09
CA ILE A 191 81.09 52.44 -21.20
C ILE A 191 81.06 53.92 -20.80
N PRO A 192 81.80 54.81 -21.49
CA PRO A 192 81.80 56.26 -21.25
C PRO A 192 80.50 56.93 -21.74
N CYS A 193 80.17 58.03 -21.05
CA CYS A 193 79.13 59.02 -21.31
C CYS A 193 78.73 59.21 -22.78
N GLN A 194 77.42 59.23 -23.05
CA GLN A 194 76.82 60.30 -23.85
C GLN A 194 75.36 60.57 -23.42
N ILE A 195 75.08 61.87 -23.40
CA ILE A 195 73.87 62.58 -23.02
C ILE A 195 72.80 62.40 -24.11
N THR A 196 71.51 62.33 -23.75
CA THR A 196 70.50 63.30 -24.23
C THR A 196 69.12 63.05 -23.61
N ASP A 197 68.58 64.15 -23.08
CA ASP A 197 67.21 64.35 -22.66
C ASP A 197 66.20 64.08 -23.78
N ARG A 198 65.02 63.54 -23.42
CA ARG A 198 63.74 64.17 -23.74
C ARG A 198 62.54 63.58 -22.98
N ASN A 199 61.79 64.51 -22.39
CA ASN A 199 60.34 64.54 -22.12
C ASN A 199 59.81 63.69 -20.94
N LYS A 200 59.44 64.29 -19.78
CA LYS A 200 58.20 65.07 -19.50
C LYS A 200 56.98 64.38 -20.12
N THR A 201 56.01 63.84 -19.37
CA THR A 201 55.08 64.54 -18.48
C THR A 201 54.15 63.52 -17.79
N TRP A 202 53.80 63.77 -16.51
CA TRP A 202 52.49 63.67 -15.83
C TRP A 202 51.45 62.63 -16.32
N ALA A 203 50.65 61.93 -15.51
CA ALA A 203 50.39 61.92 -14.08
C ALA A 203 49.34 60.80 -13.79
N ASN A 204 49.27 60.40 -12.52
CA ASN A 204 48.05 60.16 -11.75
C ASN A 204 47.06 59.01 -12.04
N THR A 205 46.76 58.32 -10.91
CA THR A 205 45.43 57.88 -10.41
C THR A 205 44.72 56.74 -11.15
N THR A 206 43.99 55.80 -10.53
CA THR A 206 43.38 55.70 -9.20
C THR A 206 42.94 54.25 -8.96
N TYR A 207 42.89 53.87 -7.68
CA TYR A 207 42.18 52.71 -7.14
C TYR A 207 40.71 52.64 -7.58
N LYS A 208 40.17 51.42 -7.71
CA LYS A 208 38.72 51.18 -7.56
C LYS A 208 38.44 49.82 -6.89
N GLN A 209 38.06 49.92 -5.62
CA GLN A 209 37.19 48.98 -4.90
C GLN A 209 35.83 48.85 -5.61
N TYR A 210 35.31 47.64 -5.67
CA TYR A 210 33.88 47.28 -5.55
C TYR A 210 33.87 45.83 -5.02
N GLY A 211 33.07 45.43 -4.04
CA GLY A 211 31.78 45.96 -3.64
C GLY A 211 30.78 44.81 -3.73
N HIS A 212 30.49 44.22 -2.56
CA HIS A 212 29.46 43.21 -2.30
C HIS A 212 28.14 43.53 -3.01
N ARG A 213 27.51 42.49 -3.59
CA ARG A 213 26.08 42.49 -3.91
C ARG A 213 25.52 41.07 -3.79
N PHE A 214 24.48 41.00 -2.96
CA PHE A 214 23.37 40.05 -2.86
C PHE A 214 23.67 38.60 -2.48
#